data_AF-A0A8J2WLG7-F1
#
_entry.id   AF-A0A8J2WLG7-F1
#
_cell.length_a   1.000
_cell.length_b   1.000
_cell.length_c   1.000
_cell.angle_alpha   90.00
_cell.angle_beta   90.00
_cell.angle_gamma   90.00
#
_symmetry.space_group_name_H-M   'P 1'
#
loop_
_entity.id
_entity.type
_entity.pdbx_description
1 polymer ?
#
loop_
_entity_poly.entity_id
_entity_poly.type
_entity_poly.pdbx_seq_one_letter_code
_entity_poly.pdbx_strand_id
1 'polypeptide(L)'
;MADMAIHYMEEENGDSQSIYQENITKLAPILIKLANVTRVVWLNQYPLVDYHGVIHSEKIHNYNKIVRRILENGDSQIRIWDSSNPLAEEYVRGCATLKRDDEQYEIDDRPSLLKDYVYADCNDNIHTGYSALSQATQLLFNDICQTS
;
A
#
# COMPACT_ATOMS: atom_id res chain seq x y z
N MET A 1 -7.05 1.02 -2.04
CA MET A 1 -8.19 0.94 -1.09
C MET A 1 -7.76 0.77 0.38
N ALA A 2 -6.67 0.04 0.70
CA ALA A 2 -6.19 -0.11 2.09
C ALA A 2 -5.41 1.10 2.66
N ASP A 3 -5.23 2.11 1.83
CA ASP A 3 -4.29 3.22 1.99
C ASP A 3 -4.95 4.45 2.63
N MET A 4 -6.10 4.85 2.10
CA MET A 4 -7.02 5.82 2.72
C MET A 4 -7.31 5.50 4.20
N ALA A 5 -7.40 4.23 4.58
CA ALA A 5 -7.72 3.85 5.95
C ALA A 5 -6.63 4.25 6.96
N ILE A 6 -5.36 4.28 6.56
CA ILE A 6 -4.26 4.66 7.44
C ILE A 6 -4.16 6.17 7.57
N HIS A 7 -4.27 6.88 6.44
CA HIS A 7 -4.24 8.34 6.44
C HIS A 7 -5.39 8.92 7.27
N TYR A 8 -6.60 8.33 7.19
CA TYR A 8 -7.71 8.72 8.06
C TYR A 8 -7.46 8.43 9.56
N MET A 9 -6.73 7.37 9.90
CA MET A 9 -6.37 7.08 11.30
C MET A 9 -5.28 8.02 11.85
N GLU A 10 -4.57 8.76 10.99
CA GLU A 10 -3.55 9.73 11.37
C GLU A 10 -4.11 11.06 11.83
N GLU A 11 -5.12 11.59 11.14
CA GLU A 11 -5.65 12.92 11.44
C GLU A 11 -6.44 12.98 12.75
N GLU A 12 -7.05 11.87 13.20
CA GLU A 12 -8.04 11.94 14.30
C GLU A 12 -7.53 11.56 15.71
N ASN A 13 -6.56 10.65 15.89
CA ASN A 13 -6.54 9.90 17.17
C ASN A 13 -5.23 9.80 17.98
N GLY A 14 -4.06 10.23 17.48
CA GLY A 14 -2.81 10.27 18.27
C GLY A 14 -2.20 8.92 18.74
N ASP A 15 -3.01 7.86 18.93
CA ASP A 15 -2.62 6.47 19.22
C ASP A 15 -3.15 5.51 18.13
N SER A 16 -2.77 5.80 16.88
CA SER A 16 -3.24 5.08 15.69
C SER A 16 -2.93 3.57 15.71
N GLN A 17 -1.89 3.13 16.43
CA GLN A 17 -1.45 1.74 16.41
C GLN A 17 -2.26 0.83 17.34
N SER A 18 -2.61 1.29 18.54
CA SER A 18 -3.46 0.51 19.45
C SER A 18 -4.87 0.35 18.88
N ILE A 19 -5.42 1.42 18.30
CA ILE A 19 -6.72 1.44 17.63
C ILE A 19 -6.71 0.50 16.43
N TYR A 20 -5.67 0.57 15.60
CA TYR A 20 -5.52 -0.36 14.47
C TYR A 20 -5.49 -1.81 14.94
N GLN A 21 -4.70 -2.13 15.97
CA GLN A 21 -4.64 -3.46 16.55
C GLN A 21 -6.00 -3.92 17.09
N GLU A 22 -6.73 -3.05 17.80
CA GLU A 22 -8.06 -3.37 18.31
C GLU A 22 -9.04 -3.68 17.17
N ASN A 23 -9.03 -2.88 16.11
CA ASN A 23 -9.88 -3.06 14.95
C ASN A 23 -9.59 -4.39 14.21
N ILE A 24 -8.31 -4.71 13.99
CA ILE A 24 -7.92 -5.99 13.38
C ILE A 24 -8.31 -7.16 14.29
N THR A 25 -8.15 -7.02 15.61
CA THR A 25 -8.55 -8.06 16.58
C THR A 25 -10.07 -8.31 16.54
N LYS A 26 -10.88 -7.27 16.40
CA LYS A 26 -12.35 -7.39 16.25
C LYS A 26 -12.75 -8.02 14.91
N LEU A 27 -12.00 -7.73 13.84
CA LEU A 27 -12.28 -8.23 12.49
C LEU A 27 -11.82 -9.68 12.30
N ALA A 28 -10.74 -10.10 12.95
CA ALA A 28 -10.12 -11.41 12.75
C ALA A 28 -11.08 -12.61 12.86
N PRO A 29 -11.99 -12.71 13.87
CA PRO A 29 -12.93 -13.82 13.95
C PRO A 29 -13.88 -13.91 12.74
N ILE A 30 -14.22 -12.79 12.11
CA ILE A 30 -15.06 -12.76 10.91
C ILE A 30 -14.28 -13.30 9.72
N LEU A 31 -13.04 -12.83 9.55
CA LEU A 31 -12.16 -13.30 8.46
C LEU A 31 -11.83 -14.79 8.59
N ILE A 32 -11.60 -15.29 9.80
CA ILE A 32 -11.36 -16.72 10.06
C ILE A 32 -12.59 -17.55 9.70
N LYS A 33 -13.79 -17.12 10.09
CA LYS A 33 -15.03 -17.80 9.69
C LYS A 33 -15.23 -17.83 8.17
N LEU A 34 -14.90 -16.73 7.49
CA LEU A 34 -14.94 -16.68 6.03
C LEU A 34 -13.88 -17.61 5.42
N ALA A 35 -12.67 -17.63 5.97
CA ALA A 35 -11.57 -18.48 5.50
C ALA A 35 -11.90 -19.99 5.54
N ASN A 36 -12.84 -20.41 6.40
CA ASN A 36 -13.30 -21.80 6.46
C ASN A 36 -14.21 -22.19 5.28
N VAL A 37 -14.80 -21.23 4.57
CA VAL A 37 -15.76 -21.49 3.48
C VAL A 37 -15.34 -20.86 2.15
N THR A 38 -14.36 -19.96 2.16
CA THR A 38 -13.80 -19.32 0.98
C THR A 38 -12.31 -19.05 1.17
N ARG A 39 -11.58 -18.84 0.07
CA ARG A 39 -10.21 -18.32 0.14
C ARG A 39 -10.25 -16.85 0.54
N VAL A 40 -9.57 -16.50 1.63
CA VAL A 40 -9.38 -15.12 2.08
C VAL A 40 -7.92 -14.74 1.87
N VAL A 41 -7.69 -13.68 1.11
CA VAL A 41 -6.35 -13.11 0.88
C VAL A 41 -6.31 -11.72 1.50
N TRP A 42 -5.41 -11.50 2.44
CA TRP A 42 -5.13 -10.19 3.01
C TRP A 42 -3.94 -9.58 2.29
N LEU A 43 -4.13 -8.41 1.68
CA LEU A 43 -3.07 -7.68 1.00
C LEU A 43 -2.30 -6.84 2.02
N ASN A 44 -0.97 -6.97 2.07
CA ASN A 44 -0.15 -6.08 2.88
C ASN A 44 -0.32 -4.63 2.44
N GLN A 45 -0.23 -3.74 3.43
CA GLN A 45 -0.16 -2.30 3.16
C GLN A 45 1.24 -1.96 2.65
N TYR A 46 1.29 -1.00 1.73
CA TYR A 46 2.54 -0.54 1.13
C TYR A 46 3.02 0.75 1.79
N PRO A 47 4.33 1.04 1.75
CA PRO A 47 4.84 2.34 2.15
C PRO A 47 4.11 3.48 1.46
N LEU A 48 3.78 4.51 2.22
CA LEU A 48 3.07 5.69 1.76
C LEU A 48 3.97 6.91 1.92
N VAL A 49 3.73 7.92 1.07
CA VAL A 49 4.35 9.23 1.21
C VAL A 49 3.24 10.23 1.49
N ASP A 50 3.41 11.07 2.51
CA ASP A 50 2.41 12.10 2.82
C ASP A 50 2.57 13.35 1.94
N TYR A 51 1.68 14.33 2.13
CA TYR A 51 1.73 15.61 1.41
C TYR A 51 3.02 16.41 1.67
N HIS A 52 3.74 16.11 2.75
CA HIS A 52 5.00 16.76 3.12
C HIS A 52 6.23 16.00 2.59
N GLY A 53 6.02 14.92 1.83
CA GLY A 53 7.10 14.10 1.28
C GLY A 53 7.72 13.14 2.31
N VAL A 54 7.11 12.96 3.48
CA VAL A 54 7.59 12.02 4.49
C VAL A 54 7.16 10.61 4.13
N ILE A 55 8.13 9.70 4.10
CA ILE A 55 7.91 8.28 3.80
C ILE A 55 7.55 7.53 5.10
N HIS A 56 6.37 6.95 5.18
CA HIS A 56 5.84 6.24 6.36
C HIS A 56 6.16 4.73 6.38
N SER A 57 7.33 4.31 5.87
CA SER A 57 7.68 2.89 5.70
C SER A 57 7.68 2.09 7.01
N GLU A 58 8.29 2.63 8.07
CA GLU A 58 8.40 1.92 9.36
C GLU A 58 7.03 1.72 10.02
N LYS A 59 6.17 2.72 9.91
CA LYS A 59 4.81 2.67 10.46
C LYS A 59 3.97 1.60 9.76
N ILE A 60 4.00 1.58 8.43
CA ILE A 60 3.33 0.54 7.63
C ILE A 60 3.87 -0.85 7.96
N HIS A 61 5.19 -0.99 8.11
CA HIS A 61 5.81 -2.25 8.53
C HIS A 61 5.26 -2.74 9.88
N ASN A 62 5.08 -1.83 10.84
CA ASN A 62 4.51 -2.16 12.14
C ASN A 62 3.03 -2.58 12.05
N TYR A 63 2.23 -1.95 11.18
CA TYR A 63 0.86 -2.40 10.91
C TYR A 63 0.81 -3.78 10.27
N ASN A 64 1.63 -4.03 9.25
CA ASN A 64 1.72 -5.36 8.62
C ASN A 64 2.14 -6.43 9.63
N LYS A 65 3.05 -6.13 10.57
CA LYS A 65 3.40 -7.04 11.67
C LYS A 65 2.22 -7.34 12.60
N ILE A 66 1.42 -6.33 12.93
CA ILE A 66 0.20 -6.51 13.75
C ILE A 66 -0.78 -7.44 13.05
N VAL A 67 -1.03 -7.21 11.77
CA VAL A 67 -1.90 -8.05 10.94
C VAL A 67 -1.37 -9.49 10.93
N ARG A 68 -0.09 -9.71 10.60
CA ARG A 68 0.51 -11.05 10.58
C ARG A 68 0.32 -11.76 11.91
N ARG A 69 0.65 -11.10 13.02
CA ARG A 69 0.49 -11.69 14.36
C ARG A 69 -0.96 -12.12 14.66
N ILE A 70 -1.95 -11.34 14.21
CA ILE A 70 -3.35 -11.62 14.50
C ILE A 70 -3.96 -12.63 13.51
N LEU A 71 -3.64 -12.49 12.23
CA LEU A 71 -4.27 -13.25 11.14
C LEU A 71 -3.47 -14.49 10.69
N GLU A 72 -2.18 -14.65 11.00
CA GLU A 72 -1.41 -15.89 10.74
C GLU A 72 -1.40 -16.82 11.96
N ASN A 73 -2.23 -16.56 12.99
CA ASN A 73 -2.31 -17.45 14.14
C ASN A 73 -2.74 -18.86 13.69
N GLY A 74 -2.13 -19.90 14.26
CA GLY A 74 -1.87 -21.20 13.61
C GLY A 74 -3.03 -22.00 12.98
N ASP A 75 -4.28 -21.61 13.21
CA ASP A 75 -5.48 -22.23 12.62
C ASP A 75 -6.11 -21.40 11.48
N SER A 76 -5.52 -20.26 11.16
CA SER A 76 -6.02 -19.33 10.15
C SER A 76 -5.61 -19.80 8.74
N GLN A 77 -6.61 -20.01 7.87
CA GLN A 77 -6.40 -20.23 6.44
C GLN A 77 -6.27 -18.91 5.65
N ILE A 78 -6.10 -17.79 6.34
CA ILE A 78 -5.96 -16.48 5.71
C ILE A 78 -4.55 -16.38 5.12
N ARG A 79 -4.47 -16.17 3.80
CA ARG A 79 -3.20 -15.94 3.11
C ARG A 79 -2.85 -14.46 3.17
N ILE A 80 -1.72 -14.12 3.76
CA ILE A 80 -1.16 -12.77 3.65
C ILE A 80 -0.32 -12.68 2.38
N TRP A 81 -0.59 -11.67 1.56
CA TRP A 81 0.05 -11.47 0.26
C TRP A 81 0.82 -10.15 0.23
N ASP A 82 2.11 -10.26 -0.10
CA ASP A 82 3.09 -9.17 -0.05
C ASP A 82 3.99 -9.08 -1.29
N SER A 83 3.71 -9.88 -2.33
CA SER A 83 4.56 -10.00 -3.51
C SER A 83 4.63 -8.74 -4.38
N SER A 84 3.77 -7.77 -4.12
CA SER A 84 3.71 -6.47 -4.79
C SER A 84 4.49 -5.37 -4.07
N ASN A 85 5.07 -5.64 -2.89
CA ASN A 85 5.87 -4.67 -2.15
C ASN A 85 6.96 -4.01 -3.01
N PRO A 86 7.75 -4.75 -3.82
CA PRO A 86 8.76 -4.14 -4.68
C PRO A 86 8.19 -3.13 -5.70
N LEU A 87 6.96 -3.36 -6.18
CA LEU A 87 6.31 -2.46 -7.13
C LEU A 87 5.93 -1.12 -6.49
N ALA A 88 5.46 -1.16 -5.24
CA ALA A 88 5.15 0.04 -4.49
C ALA A 88 6.43 0.82 -4.10
N GLU A 89 7.49 0.10 -3.71
CA GLU A 89 8.79 0.73 -3.44
C GLU A 89 9.35 1.43 -4.69
N GLU A 90 9.27 0.79 -5.85
CA GLU A 90 9.75 1.37 -7.10
C GLU A 90 8.92 2.57 -7.53
N TYR A 91 7.60 2.54 -7.31
CA TYR A 91 6.73 3.68 -7.55
C TYR A 91 7.16 4.90 -6.72
N VAL A 92 7.36 4.71 -5.40
CA VAL A 92 7.82 5.77 -4.50
C VAL A 92 9.20 6.30 -4.90
N ARG A 93 10.13 5.42 -5.29
CA ARG A 93 11.45 5.81 -5.80
C ARG A 93 11.36 6.60 -7.10
N GLY A 94 10.51 6.17 -8.02
CA GLY A 94 10.24 6.87 -9.27
C GLY A 94 9.73 8.30 -9.02
N CYS A 95 8.78 8.45 -8.10
CA CYS A 95 8.26 9.77 -7.73
C CYS A 95 9.32 10.68 -7.09
N ALA A 96 10.23 10.14 -6.27
CA ALA A 96 11.32 10.93 -5.69
C ALA A 96 12.35 11.38 -6.74
N THR A 97 12.61 10.55 -7.76
CA THR A 97 13.53 10.89 -8.86
C THR A 97 12.91 11.92 -9.80
N LEU A 98 11.66 11.74 -10.22
CA LEU A 98 10.98 12.64 -11.15
C LEU A 98 10.80 14.05 -10.55
N LYS A 99 10.42 14.16 -9.27
CA LYS A 99 10.35 15.47 -8.58
C LYS A 99 11.70 16.21 -8.54
N ARG A 100 12.81 15.49 -8.44
CA ARG A 100 14.16 16.09 -8.48
C ARG A 100 14.52 16.67 -9.84
N ASP A 101 14.04 16.06 -10.91
CA ASP A 101 14.31 16.51 -12.27
C ASP A 101 13.44 17.71 -12.69
N ASP A 102 12.25 17.86 -12.08
CA ASP A 102 11.37 19.03 -12.25
C ASP A 102 11.88 20.29 -11.53
N GLU A 103 12.53 20.16 -10.37
CA GLU A 103 13.13 21.30 -9.65
C GLU A 103 14.39 21.88 -10.34
N GLN A 104 14.92 21.22 -11.38
CA GLN A 104 16.18 21.62 -12.03
C GLN A 104 16.03 22.34 -13.38
N TYR A 105 14.82 22.55 -13.89
CA TYR A 105 14.63 23.17 -15.20
C TYR A 105 13.51 24.23 -15.23
N GLU A 106 13.76 25.41 -14.65
CA GLU A 106 13.20 26.65 -15.17
C GLU A 106 13.88 26.98 -16.51
N ILE A 107 13.56 26.24 -17.58
CA ILE A 107 13.91 26.65 -18.94
C ILE A 107 12.63 27.05 -19.66
N ASP A 108 12.50 28.36 -19.85
CA ASP A 108 11.63 29.05 -20.80
C ASP A 108 10.13 28.71 -20.75
N ASP A 109 9.41 29.33 -19.81
CA ASP A 109 8.06 29.95 -19.94
C ASP A 109 6.99 29.24 -20.82
N ARG A 110 7.13 27.95 -21.04
CA ARG A 110 6.20 27.08 -21.74
C ARG A 110 5.66 26.11 -20.70
N PRO A 111 4.33 26.00 -20.55
CA PRO A 111 3.76 25.11 -19.57
C PRO A 111 4.19 23.69 -19.93
N SER A 112 4.92 23.04 -19.03
CA SER A 112 5.49 21.69 -19.11
C SER A 112 4.40 20.61 -19.10
N LEU A 113 3.36 20.78 -19.92
CA LEU A 113 2.15 19.94 -20.01
C LEU A 113 2.42 18.48 -20.46
N LEU A 114 3.68 18.08 -20.63
CA LEU A 114 4.09 16.82 -21.25
C LEU A 114 5.22 16.09 -20.53
N LYS A 115 5.81 16.62 -19.45
CA LYS A 115 6.84 15.90 -18.70
C LYS A 115 6.17 15.00 -17.66
N ASP A 116 6.28 13.70 -17.88
CA ASP A 116 6.18 12.62 -16.88
C ASP A 116 4.81 12.24 -16.27
N TYR A 117 3.75 13.02 -16.48
CA TYR A 117 2.36 12.64 -16.09
C TYR A 117 1.86 11.31 -16.70
N VAL A 118 2.48 10.82 -17.78
CA VAL A 118 2.00 9.66 -18.53
C VAL A 118 2.42 8.33 -17.89
N TYR A 119 3.50 8.33 -17.10
CA TYR A 119 4.10 7.10 -16.56
C TYR A 119 4.04 6.98 -15.03
N ALA A 120 4.03 8.11 -14.31
CA ALA A 120 3.87 8.14 -12.86
C ALA A 120 3.04 9.36 -12.45
N ASP A 121 1.81 9.13 -12.00
CA ASP A 121 0.96 10.17 -11.43
C ASP A 121 1.32 10.40 -9.96
N CYS A 122 2.41 11.12 -9.70
CA CYS A 122 2.89 11.41 -8.36
C CYS A 122 2.09 12.53 -7.66
N ASN A 123 0.89 12.86 -8.15
CA ASN A 123 -0.01 13.85 -7.53
C ASN A 123 -0.60 13.34 -6.22
N ASP A 124 -0.86 12.03 -6.11
CA ASP A 124 -1.15 11.38 -4.84
C ASP A 124 -0.01 10.44 -4.43
N ASN A 125 0.85 10.95 -3.56
CA ASN A 125 1.93 10.21 -2.90
C ASN A 125 1.46 8.97 -2.08
N ILE A 126 0.15 8.77 -2.04
CA ILE A 126 -0.62 7.78 -1.31
C ILE A 126 -0.81 6.58 -2.25
N HIS A 127 -1.53 6.75 -3.36
CA HIS A 127 -1.85 5.63 -4.24
C HIS A 127 -0.74 5.28 -5.22
N THR A 128 -0.53 3.98 -5.42
CA THR A 128 0.34 3.49 -6.49
C THR A 128 -0.31 3.75 -7.85
N GLY A 129 0.45 4.33 -8.78
CA GLY A 129 -0.03 4.61 -10.13
C GLY A 129 -0.48 3.36 -10.89
N TYR A 130 -1.25 3.55 -11.97
CA TYR A 130 -1.89 2.47 -12.73
C TYR A 130 -0.92 1.34 -13.15
N SER A 131 0.30 1.67 -13.55
CA SER A 131 1.34 0.70 -13.94
C SER A 131 1.71 -0.26 -12.82
N ALA A 132 1.85 0.22 -11.58
CA ALA A 132 2.15 -0.62 -10.43
C ALA A 132 0.94 -1.46 -10.03
N LEU A 133 -0.27 -0.87 -10.06
CA LEU A 133 -1.52 -1.58 -9.77
C LEU A 133 -1.79 -2.72 -10.77
N SER A 134 -1.58 -2.49 -12.07
CA SER A 134 -1.80 -3.49 -13.11
C SER A 134 -0.83 -4.68 -12.97
N GLN A 135 0.45 -4.41 -12.69
CA GLN A 135 1.45 -5.44 -12.41
C GLN A 135 1.14 -6.22 -11.14
N ALA A 136 0.80 -5.52 -10.04
CA ALA A 136 0.40 -6.14 -8.78
C ALA A 136 -0.83 -7.04 -8.98
N THR A 137 -1.80 -6.58 -9.76
CA THR A 137 -3.01 -7.34 -10.11
C THR A 137 -2.66 -8.61 -10.87
N GLN A 138 -1.78 -8.54 -11.87
CA GLN A 138 -1.32 -9.71 -12.62
C GLN A 138 -0.59 -10.72 -11.71
N LEU A 139 0.26 -10.24 -10.80
CA LEU A 139 0.94 -11.09 -9.82
C LEU A 139 -0.07 -11.78 -8.89
N LEU A 140 -1.09 -11.05 -8.41
CA LEU A 140 -2.13 -11.60 -7.57
C LEU A 140 -2.96 -12.66 -8.30
N PHE A 141 -3.34 -12.41 -9.56
CA PHE A 141 -4.03 -13.40 -10.38
C PHE A 141 -3.20 -14.67 -10.58
N ASN A 142 -1.92 -14.51 -10.92
CA ASN A 142 -1.01 -15.65 -11.06
C ASN A 142 -0.91 -16.44 -9.75
N ASP A 143 -0.77 -15.75 -8.62
CA ASP A 143 -0.66 -16.38 -7.30
C ASP A 143 -1.93 -17.17 -6.94
N ILE A 144 -3.11 -16.60 -7.19
CA ILE A 144 -4.40 -17.24 -6.92
C ILE A 144 -4.65 -18.43 -7.85
N CYS A 145 -4.30 -18.32 -9.13
CA CYS A 145 -4.62 -19.32 -10.16
C CYS A 145 -3.56 -20.42 -10.33
N GLN A 146 -2.31 -20.21 -9.90
CA GLN A 146 -1.23 -21.22 -10.03
C GLN A 146 -1.03 -22.04 -8.75
N THR A 147 -1.68 -21.67 -7.64
CA THR A 147 -1.67 -22.44 -6.38
C THR A 147 -2.92 -23.31 -6.18
N SER A 148 -3.67 -23.59 -7.24
CA SER A 148 -4.80 -24.55 -7.25
C SER A 148 -4.35 -25.97 -7.54
#